data_AF-A0A1V6B1Q2-F1
#
_entry.id   AF-A0A1V6B1Q2-F1
#
_cell.length_a   1.000
_cell.length_b   1.000
_cell.length_c   1.000
_cell.angle_alpha   90.00
_cell.angle_beta   90.00
_cell.angle_gamma   90.00
#
_symmetry.space_group_name_H-M   'P 1'
#
loop_
_entity.id
_entity.type
_entity.pdbx_description
1 polymer ?
#
loop_
_entity_poly.entity_id
_entity_poly.type
_entity_poly.pdbx_seq_one_letter_code
_entity_poly.pdbx_strand_id
1 'polypeptide(L)'
;MNNTDCILELLDTIKPNKYCDDCLSKELNITPRQQVNQICNKFAKAGKIMRNNSICDNCGKQKLSNHIGVEFPFGQKAYVLKESIPLSKEIFGNLEEFDIEKIRTQVVHICHKIWIEKKEDAAPHSISSVINILKNDHYLPDHQANMMLTLCSMRNECVYDDFKLGDREKAIAINAWKIISDWWGNKK
;
A
#
# COMPACT_ATOMS: atom_id res chain seq x y z
N MET A 1 1.15 -9.70 -9.53
CA MET A 1 1.31 -9.44 -8.09
C MET A 1 2.52 -10.22 -7.63
N ASN A 2 3.47 -9.61 -6.91
CA ASN A 2 4.64 -10.32 -6.40
C ASN A 2 4.26 -11.01 -5.08
N ASN A 3 4.78 -12.21 -4.82
CA ASN A 3 4.58 -12.96 -3.57
C ASN A 3 4.89 -12.12 -2.32
N THR A 4 5.77 -11.14 -2.47
CA THR A 4 6.16 -10.14 -1.47
C THR A 4 4.96 -9.27 -1.04
N ASP A 5 4.17 -8.77 -1.99
CA ASP A 5 3.02 -7.90 -1.73
C ASP A 5 1.86 -8.68 -1.10
N CYS A 6 1.59 -9.87 -1.63
CA CYS A 6 0.54 -10.75 -1.12
C CYS A 6 0.71 -11.06 0.37
N ILE A 7 1.95 -11.27 0.81
CA ILE A 7 2.26 -11.61 2.21
C ILE A 7 2.02 -10.44 3.16
N LEU A 8 2.43 -9.22 2.80
CA LEU A 8 2.21 -8.05 3.65
C LEU A 8 0.73 -7.68 3.72
N GLU A 9 0.03 -7.72 2.59
CA GLU A 9 -1.39 -7.39 2.52
C GLU A 9 -2.23 -8.37 3.35
N LEU A 10 -1.92 -9.67 3.29
CA LEU A 10 -2.57 -10.66 4.15
C LEU A 10 -2.27 -10.41 5.63
N LEU A 11 -1.00 -10.16 5.99
CA LEU A 11 -0.60 -9.88 7.37
C LEU A 11 -1.23 -8.60 7.93
N ASP A 12 -1.49 -7.61 7.09
CA ASP A 12 -2.18 -6.37 7.44
C ASP A 12 -3.67 -6.59 7.66
N THR A 13 -4.29 -7.39 6.80
CA THR A 13 -5.73 -7.72 6.86
C THR A 13 -6.07 -8.55 8.09
N ILE A 14 -5.19 -9.49 8.47
CA ILE A 14 -5.44 -10.36 9.62
C ILE A 14 -5.08 -9.73 10.96
N LYS A 15 -4.61 -8.47 11.01
CA LYS A 15 -4.27 -7.79 12.27
C LYS A 15 -5.44 -7.88 13.28
N PRO A 16 -5.18 -8.23 14.55
CA PRO A 16 -3.86 -8.41 15.20
C PRO A 16 -3.29 -9.85 15.15
N ASN A 17 -3.87 -10.74 14.32
CA ASN A 17 -3.52 -12.16 14.29
C ASN A 17 -2.14 -12.43 13.68
N LYS A 18 -1.56 -13.57 14.06
CA LYS A 18 -0.21 -14.04 13.70
C LYS A 18 -0.27 -15.37 12.97
N TYR A 19 0.30 -15.41 11.76
CA TYR A 19 0.27 -16.61 10.91
C TYR A 19 1.67 -17.16 10.69
N CYS A 20 1.82 -18.49 10.74
CA CYS A 20 3.07 -19.17 10.40
C CYS A 20 3.29 -19.24 8.87
N ASP A 21 4.53 -19.48 8.44
CA ASP A 21 4.86 -19.54 7.01
C ASP A 21 4.07 -20.62 6.24
N ASP A 22 3.65 -21.72 6.89
CA ASP A 22 2.82 -22.75 6.25
C ASP A 22 1.43 -22.22 5.91
N CYS A 23 0.85 -21.46 6.85
CA CYS A 23 -0.46 -20.86 6.69
C CYS A 23 -0.41 -19.78 5.62
N LEU A 24 0.60 -18.91 5.66
CA LEU A 24 0.80 -17.90 4.61
C LEU A 24 1.02 -18.52 3.22
N SER A 25 1.80 -19.60 3.13
CA SER A 25 2.04 -20.33 1.87
C SER A 25 0.75 -20.94 1.31
N LYS A 26 -0.10 -21.53 2.16
CA LYS A 26 -1.38 -22.09 1.74
C LYS A 26 -2.41 -21.03 1.37
N GLU A 27 -2.56 -20.01 2.22
CA GLU A 27 -3.55 -18.94 2.04
C GLU A 27 -3.30 -18.15 0.75
N LEU A 28 -2.02 -17.90 0.45
CA LEU A 28 -1.61 -17.12 -0.72
C LEU A 28 -1.28 -18.00 -1.93
N ASN A 29 -1.46 -19.32 -1.81
CA ASN A 29 -1.09 -20.31 -2.82
C ASN A 29 0.36 -20.15 -3.33
N ILE A 30 1.28 -19.73 -2.46
CA ILE A 30 2.70 -19.53 -2.78
C ILE A 30 3.43 -20.83 -2.54
N THR A 31 3.92 -21.44 -3.62
CA THR A 31 4.78 -22.63 -3.57
C THR A 31 6.10 -22.36 -4.31
N PRO A 32 7.25 -22.83 -3.80
CA PRO A 32 7.43 -23.57 -2.55
C PRO A 32 7.42 -22.66 -1.30
N ARG A 33 7.07 -23.21 -0.13
CA ARG A 33 7.03 -22.51 1.18
C ARG A 33 8.31 -21.70 1.47
N GLN A 34 9.46 -22.18 1.01
CA GLN A 34 10.74 -21.51 1.17
C GLN A 34 10.72 -20.05 0.65
N GLN A 35 9.91 -19.74 -0.37
CA GLN A 35 9.72 -18.37 -0.84
C GLN A 35 9.09 -17.49 0.25
N VAL A 36 8.03 -17.96 0.90
CA VAL A 36 7.39 -17.25 2.03
C VAL A 36 8.38 -17.02 3.16
N ASN A 37 9.17 -18.03 3.50
CA ASN A 37 10.17 -17.91 4.56
C ASN A 37 11.25 -16.87 4.22
N GLN A 38 11.75 -16.85 2.98
CA GLN A 38 12.72 -15.86 2.51
C GLN A 38 12.14 -14.45 2.53
N ILE A 39 10.91 -14.28 2.07
CA ILE A 39 10.20 -13.00 2.06
C ILE A 39 9.98 -12.49 3.49
N CYS A 40 9.43 -13.33 4.38
CA CYS A 40 9.21 -12.96 5.78
C CYS A 40 10.52 -12.62 6.50
N ASN A 41 11.61 -13.33 6.20
CA ASN A 41 12.95 -12.99 6.72
C ASN A 41 13.43 -11.61 6.27
N LYS A 42 13.24 -11.26 4.99
CA LYS A 42 13.57 -9.93 4.48
C LYS A 42 12.75 -8.84 5.17
N PHE A 43 11.45 -9.07 5.35
CA PHE A 43 10.58 -8.13 6.05
C PHE A 43 10.92 -7.96 7.53
N ALA A 44 11.29 -9.04 8.21
CA ALA A 44 11.73 -8.97 9.60
C ALA A 44 13.01 -8.14 9.75
N LYS A 45 13.99 -8.34 8.86
CA LYS A 45 15.22 -7.53 8.82
C LYS A 45 14.94 -6.05 8.53
N ALA A 46 13.95 -5.77 7.69
CA ALA A 46 13.52 -4.41 7.37
C ALA A 46 12.57 -3.79 8.41
N GLY A 47 12.25 -4.50 9.49
CA GLY A 47 11.32 -4.03 10.53
C GLY A 47 9.85 -3.92 10.10
N LYS A 48 9.47 -4.50 8.94
CA LYS A 48 8.09 -4.44 8.42
C LYS A 48 7.15 -5.43 9.12
N ILE A 49 7.68 -6.54 9.62
CA ILE A 49 6.94 -7.57 10.36
C ILE A 49 7.80 -8.06 11.53
N MET A 50 7.15 -8.56 12.56
CA MET A 50 7.78 -9.27 13.66
C MET A 50 7.60 -10.79 13.47
N ARG A 51 8.68 -11.54 13.75
CA ARG A 51 8.69 -13.00 13.69
C ARG A 51 9.11 -13.55 15.04
N ASN A 52 8.25 -14.36 15.65
CA ASN A 52 8.53 -14.98 16.94
C ASN A 52 7.91 -16.39 17.03
N ASN A 53 8.52 -17.24 17.85
CA ASN A 53 7.93 -18.54 18.16
C ASN A 53 6.69 -18.34 19.01
N SER A 54 5.53 -18.57 18.42
CA SER A 54 4.23 -18.36 19.05
C SER A 54 3.18 -19.28 18.45
N ILE A 55 2.03 -19.40 19.10
CA ILE A 55 0.88 -20.15 18.55
C ILE A 55 0.38 -19.40 17.30
N CYS A 56 0.29 -20.10 16.17
CA CYS A 56 -0.30 -19.58 14.94
C CYS A 56 -1.82 -19.53 15.06
N ASP A 57 -2.44 -18.39 14.81
CA ASP A 57 -3.89 -18.21 15.01
C ASP A 57 -4.73 -18.92 13.93
N ASN A 58 -4.13 -19.32 12.80
CA ASN A 58 -4.81 -20.10 11.77
C ASN A 58 -4.78 -21.62 12.06
N CYS A 59 -3.61 -22.18 12.39
CA CYS A 59 -3.47 -23.64 12.54
C CYS A 59 -3.35 -24.13 13.98
N GLY A 60 -3.30 -23.23 14.97
CA GLY A 60 -3.21 -23.55 16.40
C GLY A 60 -1.87 -24.17 16.84
N LYS A 61 -0.90 -24.33 15.94
CA LYS A 61 0.39 -24.97 16.25
C LYS A 61 1.42 -23.94 16.73
N GLN A 62 2.26 -24.32 17.69
CA GLN A 62 3.40 -23.52 18.14
C GLN A 62 4.51 -23.53 17.07
N LYS A 63 4.70 -22.40 16.39
CA LYS A 63 5.61 -22.25 15.24
C LYS A 63 6.18 -20.83 15.16
N LEU A 64 7.13 -20.62 14.26
CA LEU A 64 7.56 -19.28 13.89
C LEU A 64 6.40 -18.57 13.16
N SER A 65 5.77 -17.61 13.84
CA SER A 65 4.61 -16.88 13.34
C SER A 65 4.97 -15.42 13.05
N ASN A 66 4.27 -14.84 12.09
CA ASN A 66 4.52 -13.54 11.51
C ASN A 66 3.33 -12.62 11.82
N HIS A 67 3.59 -11.40 12.26
CA HIS A 67 2.57 -10.36 12.47
C HIS A 67 3.18 -8.98 12.20
N ILE A 68 2.35 -7.97 11.93
CA ILE A 68 2.82 -6.60 11.75
C ILE A 68 3.02 -5.96 13.12
N GLY A 69 4.26 -5.58 13.44
CA GLY A 69 4.61 -4.88 14.67
C GLY A 69 4.35 -3.38 14.52
N VAL A 70 3.38 -2.85 15.26
CA VAL A 70 3.20 -1.41 15.43
C VAL A 70 3.88 -1.04 16.74
N GLU A 71 5.15 -0.64 16.67
CA GLU A 71 5.85 0.14 17.70
C GLU A 71 7.21 0.57 17.14
N PHE A 72 7.28 1.80 16.64
CA PHE A 72 8.55 2.49 16.36
C PHE A 72 8.87 3.43 17.53
N PRO A 73 9.90 3.15 18.35
CA PRO A 73 10.44 4.15 19.28
C PRO A 73 11.58 4.93 18.60
N PHE A 74 11.38 6.24 18.45
CA PHE A 74 12.33 7.36 18.49
C PHE A 74 13.81 7.18 18.02
N GLY A 75 14.25 8.07 17.12
CA GLY A 75 15.69 8.39 16.95
C GLY A 75 16.04 9.25 15.72
N GLN A 76 16.19 10.55 15.92
CA GLN A 76 16.50 11.60 14.93
C GLN A 76 17.86 11.44 14.21
N LYS A 77 17.97 11.98 12.97
CA LYS A 77 18.87 13.12 12.64
C LYS A 77 18.61 13.67 11.23
N ALA A 78 18.40 14.99 11.17
CA ALA A 78 18.24 15.79 9.96
C ALA A 78 19.58 15.97 9.21
N TYR A 79 19.53 15.96 7.88
CA TYR A 79 20.58 16.53 7.04
C TYR A 79 19.97 17.53 6.06
N VAL A 80 20.50 18.76 6.14
CA VAL A 80 20.19 19.95 5.34
C VAL A 80 20.96 19.91 4.02
N LEU A 81 20.35 20.27 2.89
CA LEU A 81 21.07 20.78 1.71
C LEU A 81 20.34 21.96 1.03
N LYS A 82 21.17 22.90 0.55
CA LYS A 82 20.88 24.26 0.05
C LYS A 82 20.43 24.33 -1.42
N GLU A 83 19.66 25.40 -1.66
CA GLU A 83 19.08 26.07 -2.84
C GLU A 83 19.60 25.89 -4.28
N SER A 84 18.64 25.86 -5.24
CA SER A 84 18.47 26.83 -6.35
C SER A 84 16.97 26.89 -6.81
N ILE A 85 16.49 28.04 -7.30
CA ILE A 85 15.11 28.61 -7.22
C ILE A 85 14.61 29.00 -8.66
N PRO A 86 13.33 29.34 -9.03
CA PRO A 86 11.96 28.90 -8.66
C PRO A 86 11.03 28.60 -9.88
N LEU A 87 10.20 27.56 -9.84
CA LEU A 87 8.87 27.56 -10.52
C LEU A 87 7.77 27.00 -9.61
N SER A 88 8.10 26.77 -8.34
CA SER A 88 7.37 25.90 -7.43
C SER A 88 6.72 26.63 -6.25
N LYS A 89 6.82 27.95 -6.13
CA LYS A 89 6.32 28.63 -4.91
C LYS A 89 4.88 29.12 -4.96
N GLU A 90 4.34 29.50 -6.12
CA GLU A 90 2.97 30.02 -6.17
C GLU A 90 1.89 28.91 -6.31
N ILE A 91 2.24 27.75 -6.87
CA ILE A 91 1.29 26.62 -7.00
C ILE A 91 1.28 25.73 -5.75
N PHE A 92 2.40 25.63 -5.04
CA PHE A 92 2.57 24.73 -3.89
C PHE A 92 2.48 25.47 -2.56
N GLY A 93 1.48 26.34 -2.41
CA GLY A 93 1.11 26.91 -1.13
C GLY A 93 0.79 25.79 -0.13
N ASN A 94 1.69 25.61 0.83
CA ASN A 94 1.61 24.67 1.95
C ASN A 94 1.52 23.18 1.58
N LEU A 95 2.60 22.62 1.05
CA LEU A 95 2.90 21.19 1.18
C LEU A 95 3.35 20.88 2.62
N GLU A 96 2.42 20.97 3.57
CA GLU A 96 2.56 20.24 4.82
C GLU A 96 2.47 18.74 4.48
N GLU A 97 3.61 18.04 4.52
CA GLU A 97 3.79 16.59 4.36
C GLU A 97 2.92 15.91 3.27
N PHE A 98 3.38 15.98 2.01
CA PHE A 98 2.93 15.01 1.00
C PHE A 98 3.36 13.60 1.41
N ASP A 99 2.38 12.76 1.69
CA ASP A 99 2.57 11.38 2.08
C ASP A 99 1.84 10.46 1.08
N ILE A 100 2.62 9.78 0.25
CA ILE A 100 2.11 8.92 -0.80
C ILE A 100 1.36 7.70 -0.24
N GLU A 101 1.67 7.26 0.99
CA GLU A 101 0.90 6.21 1.68
C GLU A 101 -0.49 6.70 2.07
N LYS A 102 -0.58 7.91 2.63
CA LYS A 102 -1.88 8.52 2.95
C LYS A 102 -2.74 8.67 1.70
N ILE A 103 -2.15 9.12 0.59
CA ILE A 103 -2.87 9.24 -0.69
C ILE A 103 -3.34 7.87 -1.20
N ARG A 104 -2.47 6.86 -1.21
CA ARG A 104 -2.85 5.50 -1.61
C ARG A 104 -3.96 4.94 -0.72
N THR A 105 -3.92 5.24 0.57
CA THR A 105 -4.96 4.85 1.53
C THR A 105 -6.30 5.48 1.15
N GLN A 106 -6.34 6.76 0.79
CA GLN A 106 -7.57 7.40 0.32
C GLN A 106 -8.09 6.77 -0.98
N VAL A 107 -7.21 6.45 -1.92
CA VAL A 107 -7.59 5.73 -3.16
C VAL A 107 -8.25 4.38 -2.84
N VAL A 108 -7.69 3.62 -1.91
CA VAL A 108 -8.26 2.36 -1.43
C VAL A 108 -9.68 2.57 -0.88
N HIS A 109 -9.87 3.54 0.01
CA HIS A 109 -11.19 3.83 0.59
C HIS A 109 -12.23 4.21 -0.47
N ILE A 110 -11.86 5.05 -1.44
CA ILE A 110 -12.75 5.42 -2.55
C ILE A 110 -13.16 4.18 -3.34
N CYS A 111 -12.20 3.35 -3.73
CA CYS A 111 -12.45 2.16 -4.54
C CYS A 111 -13.34 1.15 -3.79
N HIS A 112 -13.06 0.89 -2.50
CA HIS A 112 -13.90 0.00 -1.70
C HIS A 112 -15.30 0.55 -1.48
N LYS A 113 -15.46 1.87 -1.31
CA LYS A 113 -16.78 2.46 -1.19
C LYS A 113 -17.60 2.30 -2.47
N ILE A 114 -17.00 2.55 -3.64
CA ILE A 114 -17.65 2.28 -4.93
C ILE A 114 -17.98 0.79 -5.07
N TRP A 115 -17.07 -0.09 -4.65
CA TRP A 115 -17.29 -1.53 -4.70
C TRP A 115 -18.51 -1.93 -3.87
N ILE A 116 -18.56 -1.57 -2.59
CA ILE A 116 -19.70 -1.86 -1.70
C ILE A 116 -21.03 -1.30 -2.25
N GLU A 117 -21.00 -0.14 -2.88
CA GLU A 117 -22.19 0.48 -3.46
C GLU A 117 -22.69 -0.17 -4.76
N LYS A 118 -21.82 -0.87 -5.50
CA LYS A 118 -22.10 -1.31 -6.88
C LYS A 118 -21.98 -2.81 -7.10
N LYS A 119 -21.36 -3.53 -6.18
CA LYS A 119 -21.02 -4.95 -6.29
C LYS A 119 -21.51 -5.69 -5.04
N GLU A 120 -22.09 -6.85 -5.27
CA GLU A 120 -22.60 -7.73 -4.21
C GLU A 120 -21.56 -8.80 -3.80
N ASP A 121 -20.55 -9.00 -4.64
CA ASP A 121 -19.44 -9.93 -4.42
C ASP A 121 -18.28 -9.28 -3.65
N ALA A 122 -17.44 -10.14 -3.05
CA ALA A 122 -16.28 -9.68 -2.29
C ALA A 122 -15.27 -8.98 -3.21
N ALA A 123 -14.72 -7.86 -2.73
CA ALA A 123 -13.70 -7.12 -3.48
C ALA A 123 -12.43 -7.96 -3.70
N PRO A 124 -11.82 -7.91 -4.89
CA PRO A 124 -10.50 -8.46 -5.12
C PRO A 124 -9.50 -7.92 -4.10
N HIS A 125 -8.57 -8.78 -3.70
CA HIS A 125 -7.54 -8.41 -2.73
C HIS A 125 -6.61 -7.30 -3.25
N SER A 126 -6.32 -7.26 -4.55
CA SER A 126 -5.46 -6.22 -5.13
C SER A 126 -6.24 -4.95 -5.45
N ILE A 127 -5.81 -3.82 -4.88
CA ILE A 127 -6.37 -2.50 -5.24
C ILE A 127 -6.29 -2.22 -6.76
N SER A 128 -5.23 -2.64 -7.45
CA SER A 128 -5.13 -2.47 -8.90
C SER A 128 -6.17 -3.30 -9.65
N SER A 129 -6.50 -4.50 -9.16
CA SER A 129 -7.59 -5.32 -9.71
C SER A 129 -8.95 -4.66 -9.44
N VAL A 130 -9.17 -4.14 -8.23
CA VAL A 130 -10.38 -3.39 -7.88
C VAL A 130 -10.56 -2.21 -8.84
N ILE A 131 -9.51 -1.38 -9.03
CA ILE A 131 -9.56 -0.22 -9.94
C ILE A 131 -9.87 -0.66 -11.38
N ASN A 132 -9.19 -1.68 -11.90
CA ASN A 132 -9.41 -2.15 -13.27
C ASN A 132 -10.81 -2.73 -13.49
N ILE A 133 -11.36 -3.46 -12.52
CA ILE A 133 -12.72 -4.00 -12.63
C ILE A 133 -13.74 -2.86 -12.56
N LEU A 134 -13.61 -1.94 -11.59
CA LEU A 134 -14.50 -0.78 -11.49
C LEU A 134 -14.45 0.09 -12.75
N LYS A 135 -13.28 0.21 -13.38
CA LYS A 135 -13.09 0.89 -14.67
C LYS A 135 -13.79 0.15 -15.81
N ASN A 136 -13.52 -1.14 -15.96
CA ASN A 136 -14.08 -1.97 -17.04
C ASN A 136 -15.60 -2.08 -16.96
N ASP A 137 -16.15 -2.07 -15.75
CA ASP A 137 -17.59 -2.08 -15.50
C ASP A 137 -18.21 -0.67 -15.49
N HIS A 138 -17.42 0.36 -15.85
CA HIS A 138 -17.84 1.75 -15.99
C HIS A 138 -18.36 2.43 -14.70
N TYR A 139 -18.06 1.88 -13.52
CA TYR A 139 -18.35 2.52 -12.23
C TYR A 139 -17.31 3.58 -11.81
N LEU A 140 -16.12 3.51 -12.40
CA LEU A 140 -15.02 4.44 -12.25
C LEU A 140 -14.61 4.97 -13.64
N PRO A 141 -14.60 6.29 -13.90
CA PRO A 141 -14.20 6.78 -15.21
C PRO A 141 -12.71 6.53 -15.49
N ASP A 142 -12.38 6.30 -16.77
CA ASP A 142 -11.04 5.91 -17.21
C ASP A 142 -9.94 6.85 -16.75
N HIS A 143 -10.20 8.17 -16.81
CA HIS A 143 -9.21 9.16 -16.42
C HIS A 143 -8.84 9.05 -14.94
N GLN A 144 -9.84 8.94 -14.06
CA GLN A 144 -9.62 8.77 -12.62
C GLN A 144 -9.00 7.41 -12.29
N ALA A 145 -9.43 6.34 -12.96
CA ALA A 145 -8.80 5.02 -12.82
C ALA A 145 -7.30 5.07 -13.16
N ASN A 146 -6.93 5.74 -14.25
CA ASN A 146 -5.54 5.89 -14.64
C ASN A 146 -4.74 6.70 -13.60
N MET A 147 -5.30 7.80 -13.08
CA MET A 147 -4.66 8.58 -12.01
C MET A 147 -4.47 7.76 -10.72
N MET A 148 -5.45 6.94 -10.35
CA MET A 148 -5.36 6.04 -9.18
C MET A 148 -4.28 4.98 -9.36
N LEU A 149 -4.17 4.39 -10.56
CA LEU A 149 -3.13 3.43 -10.89
C LEU A 149 -1.74 4.07 -10.87
N THR A 150 -1.59 5.30 -11.39
CA THR A 150 -0.34 6.06 -11.28
C THR A 150 0.10 6.23 -9.83
N LEU A 151 -0.81 6.64 -8.94
CA LEU A 151 -0.51 6.78 -7.51
C LEU A 151 -0.12 5.45 -6.86
N CYS A 152 -0.80 4.36 -7.23
CA CYS A 152 -0.47 3.03 -6.74
C CYS A 152 0.93 2.59 -7.21
N SER A 153 1.27 2.80 -8.47
CA SER A 153 2.59 2.46 -9.02
C SER A 153 3.70 3.29 -8.39
N MET A 154 3.52 4.61 -8.28
CA MET A 154 4.50 5.50 -7.64
C MET A 154 4.71 5.12 -6.16
N ARG A 155 3.63 4.77 -5.45
CA ARG A 155 3.73 4.26 -4.07
C ARG A 155 4.54 2.97 -4.03
N ASN A 156 4.27 2.03 -4.93
CA ASN A 156 4.98 0.76 -4.99
C ASN A 156 6.49 0.97 -5.21
N GLU A 157 6.88 1.85 -6.13
CA GLU A 157 8.29 2.20 -6.34
C GLU A 157 8.93 2.76 -5.06
N CYS A 158 8.21 3.61 -4.33
CA CYS A 158 8.71 4.16 -3.05
C CYS A 158 8.90 3.07 -1.98
N VAL A 159 7.95 2.14 -1.86
CA VAL A 159 7.93 1.15 -0.77
C VAL A 159 8.82 -0.06 -1.03
N TYR A 160 8.95 -0.44 -2.30
CA TYR A 160 9.57 -1.70 -2.71
C TYR A 160 10.92 -1.50 -3.39
N ASP A 161 11.11 -0.39 -4.11
CA ASP A 161 12.32 -0.14 -4.89
C ASP A 161 13.23 0.92 -4.25
N ASP A 162 12.93 1.34 -3.00
CA ASP A 162 13.61 2.43 -2.26
C ASP A 162 13.69 3.73 -3.08
N PHE A 163 12.73 3.91 -4.00
CA PHE A 163 12.68 5.08 -4.86
C PHE A 163 12.26 6.31 -4.05
N LYS A 164 13.02 7.40 -4.20
CA LYS A 164 12.72 8.67 -3.55
C LYS A 164 12.10 9.62 -4.56
N LEU A 165 10.86 10.01 -4.30
CA LEU A 165 10.16 11.00 -5.12
C LEU A 165 10.90 12.34 -5.07
N GLY A 166 11.36 12.79 -6.22
CA GLY A 166 11.81 14.16 -6.42
C GLY A 166 10.63 15.13 -6.55
N ASP A 167 10.93 16.41 -6.75
CA ASP A 167 9.91 17.45 -6.83
C ASP A 167 8.95 17.26 -8.01
N ARG A 168 9.45 16.72 -9.14
CA ARG A 168 8.65 16.43 -10.33
C ARG A 168 7.68 15.28 -10.08
N GLU A 169 8.14 14.21 -9.46
CA GLU A 169 7.32 13.05 -9.14
C GLU A 169 6.26 13.42 -8.08
N LYS A 170 6.63 14.21 -7.07
CA LYS A 170 5.67 14.76 -6.12
C LYS A 170 4.61 15.61 -6.83
N ALA A 171 5.00 16.48 -7.75
CA ALA A 171 4.05 17.29 -8.53
C ALA A 171 3.07 16.41 -9.32
N ILE A 172 3.54 15.33 -9.96
CA ILE A 172 2.68 14.37 -10.65
C ILE A 172 1.66 13.77 -9.69
N ALA A 173 2.12 13.26 -8.55
CA ALA A 173 1.25 12.60 -7.59
C ALA A 173 0.23 13.56 -6.95
N ILE A 174 0.63 14.80 -6.64
CA ILE A 174 -0.27 15.85 -6.12
C ILE A 174 -1.37 16.16 -7.15
N ASN A 175 -1.02 16.37 -8.41
CA ASN A 175 -2.00 16.67 -9.45
C ASN A 175 -2.91 15.46 -9.74
N ALA A 176 -2.37 14.25 -9.76
CA ALA A 176 -3.15 13.02 -9.88
C ALA A 176 -4.17 12.89 -8.74
N TRP A 177 -3.74 13.16 -7.50
CA TRP A 177 -4.63 13.16 -6.34
C TRP A 177 -5.72 14.23 -6.46
N LYS A 178 -5.36 15.45 -6.86
CA LYS A 178 -6.32 16.56 -7.06
C LYS A 178 -7.43 16.19 -8.05
N ILE A 179 -7.06 15.60 -9.20
CA ILE A 179 -8.03 15.12 -10.20
C ILE A 179 -9.01 14.10 -9.60
N ILE A 180 -8.51 13.17 -8.76
CA ILE A 180 -9.33 12.15 -8.10
C ILE A 180 -10.24 12.79 -7.04
N SER A 181 -9.69 13.65 -6.18
CA SER A 181 -10.43 14.27 -5.07
C SER A 181 -11.52 15.21 -5.57
N ASP A 182 -11.24 16.00 -6.62
CA ASP A 182 -12.20 16.92 -7.21
C ASP A 182 -13.37 16.14 -7.83
N TRP A 183 -13.07 15.07 -8.58
CA TRP A 183 -14.08 14.18 -9.12
C TRP A 183 -14.93 13.51 -8.03
N TRP A 184 -14.29 12.98 -6.99
CA TRP A 184 -14.97 12.28 -5.92
C TRP A 184 -15.84 13.22 -5.07
N GLY A 185 -15.36 14.45 -4.83
CA GLY A 185 -16.10 15.50 -4.13
C GLY A 185 -17.36 15.93 -4.86
N ASN A 186 -17.32 16.02 -6.19
CA ASN A 186 -18.46 16.37 -7.04
C ASN A 186 -19.50 15.25 -7.20
N LYS A 187 -19.24 14.06 -6.63
CA LYS A 187 -20.16 12.91 -6.66
C LYS A 187 -21.18 12.93 -5.50
N LYS A 188 -21.08 13.90 -4.60
CA LYS A 188 -22.02 14.12 -3.48
C LYS A 188 -23.24 14.93 -3.90
#